data_AF-A0A4Y7ZIL9-F1
#
_entry.id   AF-A0A4Y7ZIL9-F1
#
_cell.length_a   1.000
_cell.length_b   1.000
_cell.length_c   1.000
_cell.angle_alpha   90.00
_cell.angle_beta   90.00
_cell.angle_gamma   90.00
#
_symmetry.space_group_name_H-M   'P 1'
#
loop_
_entity.id
_entity.type
_entity.pdbx_description
1 polymer ?
#
loop_
_entity_poly.entity_id
_entity_poly.type
_entity_poly.pdbx_seq_one_letter_code
_entity_poly.pdbx_strand_id
1 'polypeptide(L)'
;MTYHLKKILLCFALLSFSSLSFANCTTSEIKSLRADALKQSNSKNYKGAEETLSTYYENQCSYYQMTKEADPLLNQGLWLINDLMYYRKKLNDSLGCLALSDDVYAQWMVSDSSRHNPKAEKALQTNKTQCESTLNSQYKAPEKCPIAGYENMFAVPSSWSKDNDVFFEVACLTFVENSKNKIGSDRDGPQRRSEGMNSVPKLQVLYVDDVVRDGDGYDERGEYKWKNIYQLDTLYFTDHDNKLWETDYCYNFKLRFGEEAGKLLLNGSSSACIGGSGAYINRIIAKLNFPLSAEIIESYSHTYK
;
A
#
# COMPACT_ATOMS: atom_id res chain seq x y z
N MET A 1 52.49 -1.97 28.71
CA MET A 1 51.56 -0.84 28.58
C MET A 1 51.36 -0.45 27.09
N THR A 2 51.10 -1.43 26.23
CA THR A 2 51.12 -1.25 24.75
C THR A 2 49.91 -1.88 24.05
N TYR A 3 49.05 -2.61 24.79
CA TYR A 3 47.89 -3.30 24.24
C TYR A 3 46.59 -2.46 24.23
N HIS A 4 46.48 -1.44 25.08
CA HIS A 4 45.29 -0.58 25.12
C HIS A 4 45.30 0.54 24.06
N LEU A 5 46.48 0.98 23.61
CA LEU A 5 46.58 1.99 22.54
C LEU A 5 46.14 1.45 21.16
N LYS A 6 46.35 0.15 20.89
CA LYS A 6 45.96 -0.48 19.62
C LYS A 6 44.44 -0.72 19.49
N LYS A 7 43.72 -0.92 20.59
CA LYS A 7 42.25 -1.11 20.55
C LYS A 7 41.48 0.19 20.34
N ILE A 8 41.99 1.31 20.89
CA ILE A 8 41.35 2.63 20.72
C ILE A 8 41.52 3.13 19.28
N LEU A 9 42.67 2.84 18.63
CA LEU A 9 42.90 3.18 17.22
C LEU A 9 42.01 2.35 16.25
N LEU A 10 41.66 1.11 16.60
CA LEU A 10 40.79 0.26 15.78
C LEU A 10 39.31 0.68 15.85
N CYS A 11 38.85 1.23 16.98
CA CYS A 11 37.48 1.74 17.11
C CYS A 11 37.28 3.09 16.40
N PHE A 12 38.31 3.94 16.31
CA PHE A 12 38.22 5.19 15.55
C PHE A 12 38.27 4.99 14.02
N ALA A 13 38.99 3.97 13.55
CA ALA A 13 39.05 3.63 12.12
C ALA A 13 37.75 2.98 11.59
N LEU A 14 36.97 2.31 12.44
CA LEU A 14 35.67 1.71 12.05
C LEU A 14 34.51 2.71 12.05
N LEU A 15 34.66 3.85 12.74
CA LEU A 15 33.64 4.92 12.76
C LEU A 15 33.88 6.01 11.70
N SER A 16 34.95 5.92 10.91
CA SER A 16 35.27 6.88 9.84
C SER A 16 34.94 6.39 8.42
N PHE A 17 34.32 5.20 8.29
CA PHE A 17 33.77 4.68 7.04
C PHE A 17 32.24 4.58 7.01
N SER A 18 31.54 5.30 7.89
CA SER A 18 30.18 5.73 7.53
C SER A 18 30.33 6.83 6.49
N SER A 19 30.59 6.43 5.24
CA SER A 19 30.44 7.32 4.10
C SER A 19 29.06 7.93 4.19
N LEU A 20 28.99 9.21 4.53
CA LEU A 20 27.95 10.09 4.02
C LEU A 20 28.07 9.94 2.51
N SER A 21 27.36 8.96 1.94
CA SER A 21 27.30 8.75 0.51
C SER A 21 26.56 9.96 -0.03
N PHE A 22 27.32 11.00 -0.37
CA PHE A 22 26.82 12.05 -1.22
C PHE A 22 26.43 11.35 -2.52
N ALA A 23 25.13 11.23 -2.75
CA ALA A 23 24.60 10.68 -3.99
C ALA A 23 25.24 11.43 -5.16
N ASN A 24 26.10 10.75 -5.91
CA ASN A 24 26.83 11.35 -7.01
C ASN A 24 26.05 11.08 -8.30
N CYS A 25 24.85 11.65 -8.38
CA CYS A 25 24.00 11.52 -9.55
C CYS A 25 24.69 12.16 -10.77
N THR A 26 24.89 11.42 -11.86
CA THR A 26 25.45 12.02 -13.09
C THR A 26 24.55 11.79 -14.30
N THR A 27 24.50 12.78 -15.19
CA THR A 27 23.72 12.68 -16.43
C THR A 27 24.23 11.58 -17.37
N SER A 28 25.54 11.35 -17.40
CA SER A 28 26.17 10.29 -18.21
C SER A 28 25.79 8.90 -17.73
N GLU A 29 25.78 8.69 -16.41
CA GLU A 29 25.43 7.40 -15.81
C GLU A 29 23.95 7.08 -16.03
N ILE A 30 23.05 8.04 -15.77
CA ILE A 30 21.61 7.86 -16.04
C ILE A 30 21.37 7.51 -17.51
N LYS A 31 22.05 8.17 -18.45
CA LYS A 31 21.92 7.86 -19.89
C LYS A 31 22.42 6.45 -20.22
N SER A 32 23.55 6.03 -19.65
CA SER A 32 24.09 4.69 -19.85
C SER A 32 23.14 3.61 -19.33
N LEU A 33 22.67 3.76 -18.08
CA LEU A 33 21.75 2.82 -17.43
C LEU A 33 20.45 2.67 -18.22
N ARG A 34 19.88 3.78 -18.70
CA ARG A 34 18.68 3.74 -19.54
C ARG A 34 18.92 3.04 -20.88
N ALA A 35 20.08 3.24 -21.50
CA ALA A 35 20.43 2.54 -22.73
C ALA A 35 20.58 1.02 -22.50
N ASP A 36 21.17 0.62 -21.38
CA ASP A 36 21.31 -0.78 -20.99
C ASP A 36 19.95 -1.43 -20.69
N ALA A 37 19.09 -0.74 -19.94
CA ALA A 37 17.72 -1.20 -19.67
C ALA A 37 16.89 -1.32 -20.96
N LEU A 38 17.04 -0.38 -21.89
CA LEU A 38 16.39 -0.45 -23.20
C LEU A 38 16.87 -1.67 -24.01
N LYS A 39 18.17 -1.97 -24.00
CA LYS A 39 18.73 -3.17 -24.66
C LYS A 39 18.13 -4.46 -24.09
N GLN A 40 17.98 -4.54 -22.77
CA GLN A 40 17.36 -5.68 -22.09
C GLN A 40 15.87 -5.81 -22.45
N SER A 41 15.14 -4.70 -22.42
CA SER A 41 13.73 -4.62 -22.82
C SER A 41 13.51 -5.04 -24.28
N ASN A 42 14.40 -4.64 -25.19
CA ASN A 42 14.35 -5.07 -26.60
C ASN A 42 14.53 -6.58 -26.77
N SER A 43 15.21 -7.21 -25.81
CA SER A 43 15.36 -8.68 -25.72
C SER A 43 14.25 -9.34 -24.88
N LYS A 44 13.16 -8.61 -24.59
CA LYS A 44 12.03 -9.03 -23.72
C LYS A 44 12.41 -9.36 -22.27
N ASN A 45 13.62 -9.00 -21.83
CA ASN A 45 14.03 -9.11 -20.44
C ASN A 45 13.59 -7.87 -19.64
N TYR A 46 12.30 -7.75 -19.36
CA TYR A 46 11.74 -6.62 -18.59
C TYR A 46 12.16 -6.65 -17.13
N LYS A 47 12.33 -7.84 -16.54
CA LYS A 47 12.78 -8.00 -15.16
C LYS A 47 14.20 -7.44 -14.99
N GLY A 48 15.15 -7.83 -15.84
CA GLY A 48 16.50 -7.28 -15.78
C GLY A 48 16.56 -5.79 -16.09
N ALA A 49 15.71 -5.28 -17.00
CA ALA A 49 15.60 -3.86 -17.28
C ALA A 49 15.11 -3.06 -16.06
N GLU A 50 14.09 -3.58 -15.36
CA GLU A 50 13.60 -3.02 -14.10
C GLU A 50 14.71 -3.04 -13.05
N GLU A 51 15.31 -4.21 -12.78
CA GLU A 51 16.35 -4.41 -11.76
C GLU A 51 17.55 -3.47 -11.96
N THR A 52 17.94 -3.23 -13.22
CA THR A 52 19.04 -2.32 -13.57
C THR A 52 18.74 -0.88 -13.15
N LEU A 53 17.51 -0.41 -13.41
CA LEU A 53 17.12 0.95 -13.09
C LEU A 53 16.75 1.11 -11.60
N SER A 54 16.05 0.14 -11.01
CA SER A 54 15.65 0.18 -9.60
C SER A 54 16.86 0.14 -8.68
N THR A 55 17.86 -0.71 -8.96
CA THR A 55 19.10 -0.76 -8.17
C THR A 55 19.79 0.60 -8.08
N TYR A 56 19.87 1.34 -9.19
CA TYR A 56 20.45 2.69 -9.19
C TYR A 56 19.54 3.70 -8.47
N TYR A 57 18.24 3.67 -8.74
CA TYR A 57 17.26 4.58 -8.13
C TYR A 57 17.22 4.46 -6.60
N GLU A 58 17.22 3.23 -6.09
CA GLU A 58 17.05 2.93 -4.66
C GLU A 58 18.36 3.12 -3.87
N ASN A 59 19.50 2.74 -4.45
CA ASN A 59 20.77 2.71 -3.71
C ASN A 59 21.67 3.92 -3.96
N GLN A 60 21.49 4.64 -5.06
CA GLN A 60 22.41 5.72 -5.45
C GLN A 60 21.73 7.06 -5.60
N CYS A 61 20.65 7.13 -6.39
CA CYS A 61 20.08 8.40 -6.80
C CYS A 61 18.56 8.27 -6.99
N SER A 62 17.80 8.55 -5.94
CA SER A 62 16.34 8.62 -6.01
C SER A 62 15.88 10.01 -6.48
N TYR A 63 14.57 10.16 -6.67
CA TYR A 63 13.99 11.46 -7.03
C TYR A 63 14.41 12.58 -6.08
N TYR A 64 14.51 12.30 -4.79
CA TYR A 64 14.91 13.27 -3.77
C TYR A 64 16.33 13.84 -4.00
N GLN A 65 17.29 13.00 -4.42
CA GLN A 65 18.63 13.51 -4.73
C GLN A 65 18.65 14.22 -6.09
N MET A 66 17.94 13.70 -7.10
CA MET A 66 17.87 14.32 -8.42
C MET A 66 17.26 15.73 -8.41
N THR A 67 16.30 15.99 -7.52
CA THR A 67 15.63 17.31 -7.42
C THR A 67 16.52 18.39 -6.81
N LYS A 68 17.56 18.02 -6.06
CA LYS A 68 18.53 18.99 -5.52
C LYS A 68 19.54 19.47 -6.57
N GLU A 69 19.64 18.76 -7.68
CA GLU A 69 20.58 19.03 -8.76
C GLU A 69 19.99 19.97 -9.81
N ALA A 70 20.82 20.39 -10.77
CA ALA A 70 20.41 21.23 -11.89
C ALA A 70 19.37 20.56 -12.80
N ASP A 71 18.53 21.36 -13.46
CA ASP A 71 17.42 20.89 -14.31
C ASP A 71 17.80 19.84 -15.36
N PRO A 72 18.98 19.89 -16.03
CA PRO A 72 19.37 18.84 -16.96
C PRO A 72 19.46 17.45 -16.30
N LEU A 73 19.94 17.38 -15.06
CA LEU A 73 20.06 16.12 -14.32
C LEU A 73 18.69 15.65 -13.83
N LEU A 74 17.92 16.54 -13.19
CA LEU A 74 16.54 16.25 -12.80
C LEU A 74 15.74 15.66 -13.97
N ASN A 75 15.84 16.28 -15.15
CA ASN A 75 15.12 15.82 -16.33
C ASN A 75 15.61 14.48 -16.89
N GLN A 76 16.89 14.13 -16.74
CA GLN A 76 17.33 12.75 -17.01
C GLN A 76 16.75 11.78 -15.98
N GLY A 77 16.67 12.20 -14.72
CA GLY A 77 16.02 11.46 -13.64
C GLY A 77 14.55 11.16 -13.90
N LEU A 78 13.76 12.17 -14.32
CA LEU A 78 12.36 11.99 -14.71
C LEU A 78 12.18 10.95 -15.82
N TRP A 79 13.08 10.93 -16.79
CA TRP A 79 13.07 9.92 -17.83
C TRP A 79 13.45 8.52 -17.32
N LEU A 80 14.39 8.41 -16.37
CA LEU A 80 14.70 7.14 -15.71
C LEU A 80 13.48 6.61 -14.96
N ILE A 81 12.81 7.47 -14.18
CA ILE A 81 11.59 7.13 -13.44
C ILE A 81 10.49 6.67 -14.41
N ASN A 82 10.31 7.38 -15.52
CA ASN A 82 9.34 6.99 -16.55
C ASN A 82 9.61 5.60 -17.14
N ASP A 83 10.87 5.27 -17.42
CA ASP A 83 11.24 3.96 -17.95
C ASP A 83 11.03 2.85 -16.90
N LEU A 84 11.37 3.14 -15.64
CA LEU A 84 11.12 2.24 -14.52
C LEU A 84 9.61 1.98 -14.33
N MET A 85 8.77 3.01 -14.37
CA MET A 85 7.30 2.87 -14.37
C MET A 85 6.81 2.01 -15.53
N TYR A 86 7.37 2.19 -16.73
CA TYR A 86 7.04 1.36 -17.89
C TYR A 86 7.38 -0.12 -17.66
N TYR A 87 8.56 -0.42 -17.10
CA TYR A 87 8.97 -1.81 -16.83
C TYR A 87 8.16 -2.46 -15.70
N ARG A 88 7.91 -1.75 -14.59
CA ARG A 88 7.03 -2.23 -13.51
C ARG A 88 5.63 -2.58 -14.03
N LYS A 89 5.06 -1.73 -14.89
CA LYS A 89 3.81 -2.04 -15.60
C LYS A 89 3.91 -3.31 -16.46
N LYS A 90 5.01 -3.53 -17.18
CA LYS A 90 5.22 -4.77 -17.95
C LYS A 90 5.31 -6.02 -17.09
N LEU A 91 5.69 -5.86 -15.82
CA LEU A 91 5.76 -6.90 -14.81
C LEU A 91 4.48 -7.01 -13.97
N ASN A 92 3.41 -6.27 -14.32
CA ASN A 92 2.16 -6.15 -13.57
C ASN A 92 2.32 -5.57 -12.15
N ASP A 93 3.44 -4.91 -11.85
CA ASP A 93 3.66 -4.17 -10.62
C ASP A 93 3.05 -2.76 -10.74
N SER A 94 1.73 -2.69 -10.56
CA SER A 94 1.01 -1.41 -10.62
C SER A 94 1.22 -0.56 -9.37
N LEU A 95 1.47 -1.17 -8.21
CA LEU A 95 1.70 -0.43 -6.97
C LEU A 95 3.08 0.24 -6.98
N GLY A 96 4.15 -0.51 -7.26
CA GLY A 96 5.49 0.05 -7.38
C GLY A 96 5.60 1.05 -8.52
N CYS A 97 4.79 0.94 -9.58
CA CYS A 97 4.66 1.99 -10.59
C CYS A 97 4.05 3.29 -10.02
N LEU A 98 2.99 3.20 -9.23
CA LEU A 98 2.35 4.38 -8.64
C LEU A 98 3.18 5.02 -7.53
N ALA A 99 3.94 4.22 -6.78
CA ALA A 99 4.89 4.70 -5.78
C ALA A 99 5.91 5.67 -6.39
N LEU A 100 6.44 5.36 -7.58
CA LEU A 100 7.35 6.24 -8.32
C LEU A 100 6.66 7.56 -8.73
N SER A 101 5.38 7.51 -9.10
CA SER A 101 4.60 8.72 -9.37
C SER A 101 4.41 9.55 -8.11
N ASP A 102 4.18 8.92 -6.95
CA ASP A 102 4.02 9.66 -5.69
C ASP A 102 5.32 10.34 -5.27
N ASP A 103 6.47 9.71 -5.50
CA ASP A 103 7.76 10.37 -5.28
C ASP A 103 7.88 11.67 -6.06
N VAL A 104 7.44 11.67 -7.32
CA VAL A 104 7.49 12.86 -8.20
C VAL A 104 6.43 13.90 -7.85
N TYR A 105 5.20 13.48 -7.55
CA TYR A 105 4.04 14.40 -7.53
C TYR A 105 3.43 14.63 -6.14
N ALA A 106 3.64 13.73 -5.19
CA ALA A 106 3.06 13.82 -3.87
C ALA A 106 4.02 14.42 -2.84
N GLN A 107 5.34 14.40 -3.09
CA GLN A 107 6.32 14.92 -2.13
C GLN A 107 6.37 16.46 -2.08
N TRP A 108 5.89 17.03 -0.98
CA TRP A 108 5.85 18.48 -0.75
C TRP A 108 7.23 19.15 -0.72
N MET A 109 8.28 18.41 -0.36
CA MET A 109 9.63 18.96 -0.16
C MET A 109 10.39 19.24 -1.46
N VAL A 110 9.99 18.62 -2.56
CA VAL A 110 10.88 18.48 -3.74
C VAL A 110 10.17 18.52 -5.09
N SER A 111 8.83 18.47 -5.14
CA SER A 111 8.07 18.55 -6.39
C SER A 111 7.91 20.00 -6.85
N ASP A 112 8.71 20.43 -7.84
CA ASP A 112 8.54 21.68 -8.58
C ASP A 112 8.34 21.41 -10.07
N SER A 113 7.07 21.42 -10.49
CA SER A 113 6.68 21.13 -11.87
C SER A 113 7.20 22.15 -12.90
N SER A 114 7.60 23.35 -12.46
CA SER A 114 8.16 24.36 -13.37
C SER A 114 9.52 23.96 -13.96
N ARG A 115 10.22 23.04 -13.29
CA ARG A 115 11.55 22.54 -13.68
C ARG A 115 11.49 21.34 -14.63
N HIS A 116 10.29 20.77 -14.81
CA HIS A 116 10.09 19.57 -15.59
C HIS A 116 10.07 19.88 -17.09
N ASN A 117 10.77 19.06 -17.87
CA ASN A 117 10.66 19.05 -19.32
C ASN A 117 9.25 18.56 -19.69
N PRO A 118 8.48 19.31 -20.52
CA PRO A 118 7.11 18.96 -20.84
C PRO A 118 6.93 17.57 -21.46
N LYS A 119 7.94 17.06 -22.19
CA LYS A 119 7.88 15.71 -22.78
C LYS A 119 8.05 14.62 -21.73
N ALA A 120 8.97 14.81 -20.78
CA ALA A 120 9.17 13.86 -19.69
C ALA A 120 7.94 13.83 -18.77
N GLU A 121 7.42 15.01 -18.43
CA GLU A 121 6.20 15.17 -17.64
C GLU A 121 4.99 14.45 -18.27
N LYS A 122 4.76 14.69 -19.56
CA LYS A 122 3.66 14.02 -20.28
C LYS A 122 3.83 12.49 -20.30
N ALA A 123 5.06 11.98 -20.42
CA ALA A 123 5.33 10.55 -20.41
C ALA A 123 5.03 9.94 -19.02
N LEU A 124 5.48 10.59 -17.94
CA LEU A 124 5.19 10.19 -16.57
C LEU A 124 3.68 10.17 -16.29
N GLN A 125 2.96 11.23 -16.65
CA GLN A 125 1.50 11.29 -16.51
C GLN A 125 0.78 10.18 -17.29
N THR A 126 1.28 9.84 -18.48
CA THR A 126 0.73 8.75 -19.29
C THR A 126 0.91 7.40 -18.58
N ASN A 127 2.12 7.12 -18.08
CA ASN A 127 2.39 5.88 -17.34
C ASN A 127 1.62 5.82 -16.02
N LYS A 128 1.52 6.93 -15.28
CA LYS A 128 0.69 7.05 -14.08
C LYS A 128 -0.75 6.64 -14.37
N THR A 129 -1.38 7.27 -15.37
CA THR A 129 -2.78 6.98 -15.75
C THR A 129 -2.97 5.51 -16.13
N GLN A 130 -1.99 4.93 -16.83
CA GLN A 130 -2.03 3.52 -17.20
C GLN A 130 -1.91 2.60 -15.98
N CYS A 131 -1.00 2.87 -15.06
CA CYS A 131 -0.84 2.08 -13.83
C CYS A 131 -2.08 2.21 -12.92
N GLU A 132 -2.68 3.40 -12.81
CA GLU A 132 -3.96 3.58 -12.12
C GLU A 132 -5.07 2.76 -12.80
N SER A 133 -5.17 2.81 -14.13
CA SER A 133 -6.17 2.04 -14.87
C SER A 133 -5.99 0.54 -14.70
N THR A 134 -4.75 0.04 -14.73
CA THR A 134 -4.44 -1.37 -14.53
C THR A 134 -4.82 -1.80 -13.12
N LEU A 135 -4.40 -1.05 -12.10
CA LEU A 135 -4.77 -1.34 -10.71
C LEU A 135 -6.29 -1.31 -10.52
N ASN A 136 -6.99 -0.34 -11.09
CA ASN A 136 -8.44 -0.22 -11.02
C ASN A 136 -9.18 -1.37 -11.71
N SER A 137 -8.58 -1.97 -12.74
CA SER A 137 -9.16 -3.14 -13.41
C SER A 137 -9.01 -4.41 -12.57
N GLN A 138 -7.91 -4.53 -11.83
CA GLN A 138 -7.64 -5.65 -10.92
C GLN A 138 -8.39 -5.53 -9.60
N TYR A 139 -8.64 -4.31 -9.13
CA TYR A 139 -9.30 -4.00 -7.86
C TYR A 139 -10.55 -3.15 -8.09
N LYS A 140 -11.70 -3.81 -8.15
CA LYS A 140 -12.97 -3.20 -8.53
C LYS A 140 -13.56 -2.39 -7.37
N ALA A 141 -14.29 -1.34 -7.72
CA ALA A 141 -15.01 -0.56 -6.72
C ALA A 141 -16.06 -1.45 -6.03
N PRO A 142 -16.22 -1.34 -4.71
CA PRO A 142 -17.14 -2.18 -3.98
C PRO A 142 -18.61 -1.81 -4.25
N GLU A 143 -19.48 -2.82 -4.17
CA GLU A 143 -20.93 -2.63 -4.10
C GLU A 143 -21.37 -2.52 -2.64
N LYS A 144 -22.51 -1.88 -2.38
CA LYS A 144 -23.06 -1.78 -1.01
C LYS A 144 -23.48 -3.16 -0.51
N CYS A 145 -23.29 -3.41 0.78
CA CYS A 145 -23.76 -4.64 1.42
C CYS A 145 -25.29 -4.77 1.27
N PRO A 146 -25.81 -5.92 0.77
CA PRO A 146 -27.25 -6.11 0.58
C PRO A 146 -27.99 -6.50 1.87
N ILE A 147 -27.28 -6.73 2.98
CA ILE A 147 -27.87 -7.17 4.24
C ILE A 147 -28.41 -5.97 5.01
N ALA A 148 -29.70 -6.02 5.34
CA ALA A 148 -30.37 -4.96 6.09
C ALA A 148 -29.68 -4.69 7.44
N GLY A 149 -29.43 -3.42 7.75
CA GLY A 149 -28.72 -2.98 8.96
C GLY A 149 -27.18 -2.94 8.83
N TYR A 150 -26.63 -3.36 7.68
CA TYR A 150 -25.18 -3.34 7.40
C TYR A 150 -24.86 -2.57 6.10
N GLU A 151 -25.71 -1.64 5.66
CA GLU A 151 -25.58 -0.90 4.40
C GLU A 151 -24.34 0.02 4.35
N ASN A 152 -23.70 0.26 5.49
CA ASN A 152 -22.42 0.96 5.63
C ASN A 152 -21.20 0.06 5.31
N MET A 153 -21.41 -1.24 5.12
CA MET A 153 -20.39 -2.19 4.68
C MET A 153 -20.46 -2.41 3.17
N PHE A 154 -19.49 -3.15 2.64
CA PHE A 154 -19.40 -3.48 1.22
C PHE A 154 -19.58 -4.98 0.99
N ALA A 155 -20.35 -5.33 -0.04
CA ALA A 155 -20.55 -6.73 -0.42
C ALA A 155 -19.25 -7.31 -0.98
N VAL A 156 -18.89 -8.53 -0.57
CA VAL A 156 -17.77 -9.22 -1.21
C VAL A 156 -18.13 -9.67 -2.62
N PRO A 157 -17.19 -9.74 -3.57
CA PRO A 157 -17.48 -10.22 -4.90
C PRO A 157 -17.98 -11.67 -4.88
N SER A 158 -19.06 -11.94 -5.63
CA SER A 158 -19.60 -13.30 -5.75
C SER A 158 -18.66 -14.29 -6.45
N SER A 159 -17.58 -13.81 -7.09
CA SER A 159 -16.53 -14.69 -7.62
C SER A 159 -15.71 -15.33 -6.50
N TRP A 160 -15.55 -14.68 -5.34
CA TRP A 160 -14.71 -15.19 -4.26
C TRP A 160 -15.19 -16.53 -3.71
N SER A 161 -16.50 -16.69 -3.56
CA SER A 161 -17.09 -17.96 -3.11
C SER A 161 -17.02 -19.07 -4.17
N LYS A 162 -16.81 -18.74 -5.45
CA LYS A 162 -16.58 -19.73 -6.51
C LYS A 162 -15.12 -20.17 -6.58
N ASP A 163 -14.21 -19.24 -6.29
CA ASP A 163 -12.77 -19.48 -6.36
C ASP A 163 -12.23 -20.15 -5.09
N ASN A 164 -12.88 -19.92 -3.94
CA ASN A 164 -12.49 -20.50 -2.67
C ASN A 164 -13.69 -20.59 -1.70
N ASP A 165 -14.08 -21.82 -1.37
CA ASP A 165 -15.23 -22.16 -0.52
C ASP A 165 -15.15 -21.54 0.89
N VAL A 166 -13.95 -21.20 1.37
CA VAL A 166 -13.76 -20.48 2.65
C VAL A 166 -14.52 -19.16 2.67
N PHE A 167 -14.64 -18.47 1.54
CA PHE A 167 -15.32 -17.18 1.46
C PHE A 167 -16.82 -17.31 1.20
N PHE A 168 -17.37 -18.54 1.16
CA PHE A 168 -18.80 -18.76 0.98
C PHE A 168 -19.63 -18.11 2.09
N GLU A 169 -19.09 -18.11 3.31
CA GLU A 169 -19.77 -17.58 4.50
C GLU A 169 -19.56 -16.07 4.67
N VAL A 170 -18.58 -15.46 4.00
CA VAL A 170 -18.29 -14.03 4.10
C VAL A 170 -19.28 -13.25 3.23
N ALA A 171 -20.11 -12.41 3.85
CA ALA A 171 -21.12 -11.63 3.13
C ALA A 171 -20.62 -10.21 2.82
N CYS A 172 -20.12 -9.50 3.83
CA CYS A 172 -19.74 -8.10 3.70
C CYS A 172 -18.48 -7.75 4.49
N LEU A 173 -17.73 -6.77 3.99
CA LEU A 173 -16.49 -6.28 4.58
C LEU A 173 -16.48 -4.75 4.64
N THR A 174 -15.84 -4.18 5.65
CA THR A 174 -15.53 -2.74 5.65
C THR A 174 -14.27 -2.45 6.42
N PHE A 175 -13.51 -1.45 5.96
CA PHE A 175 -12.40 -0.89 6.71
C PHE A 175 -12.96 0.04 7.79
N VAL A 176 -12.48 -0.11 9.02
CA VAL A 176 -12.85 0.78 10.12
C VAL A 176 -11.70 1.75 10.36
N GLU A 177 -11.95 3.04 10.09
CA GLU A 177 -11.00 4.11 10.37
C GLU A 177 -10.58 4.08 11.83
N ASN A 178 -9.27 4.03 12.04
CA ASN A 178 -8.66 4.08 13.36
C ASN A 178 -8.38 5.54 13.74
N SER A 179 -8.41 5.81 15.04
CA SER A 179 -8.31 7.16 15.59
C SER A 179 -7.44 7.21 16.83
N LYS A 180 -7.04 8.43 17.21
CA LYS A 180 -6.17 8.66 18.37
C LYS A 180 -6.83 8.07 19.63
N ASN A 181 -6.07 7.31 20.42
CA ASN A 181 -6.53 6.88 21.73
C ASN A 181 -6.75 8.14 22.60
N LYS A 182 -7.98 8.36 23.06
CA LYS A 182 -8.29 9.47 23.95
C LYS A 182 -7.76 9.17 25.34
N ILE A 183 -6.69 9.85 25.76
CA ILE A 183 -6.17 9.75 27.13
C ILE A 183 -6.79 10.86 27.99
N GLY A 184 -7.55 10.46 29.01
CA GLY A 184 -7.61 11.16 30.30
C GLY A 184 -8.54 12.37 30.50
N SER A 185 -8.85 13.22 29.50
CA SER A 185 -9.56 14.51 29.77
C SER A 185 -10.97 14.68 29.21
N ASP A 186 -11.45 13.80 28.33
CA ASP A 186 -12.81 13.85 27.74
C ASP A 186 -13.84 13.00 28.54
N ARG A 187 -13.66 12.86 29.86
CA ARG A 187 -14.25 11.78 30.67
C ARG A 187 -15.45 12.24 31.52
N ASP A 188 -16.68 12.00 31.04
CA ASP A 188 -17.90 11.98 31.87
C ASP A 188 -18.93 10.95 31.34
N GLY A 189 -18.53 9.69 31.12
CA GLY A 189 -19.48 8.64 30.71
C GLY A 189 -19.01 7.21 30.90
N PRO A 190 -19.92 6.25 31.20
CA PRO A 190 -19.57 4.84 31.38
C PRO A 190 -19.24 4.16 30.04
N GLN A 191 -18.03 3.61 29.89
CA GLN A 191 -17.60 2.89 28.68
C GLN A 191 -17.76 1.36 28.80
N ARG A 192 -18.09 0.72 27.66
CA ARG A 192 -18.26 -0.75 27.48
C ARG A 192 -17.30 -1.37 26.44
N ARG A 193 -16.19 -0.72 26.06
CA ARG A 193 -15.23 -1.26 25.06
C ARG A 193 -13.77 -1.05 25.49
N SER A 194 -12.89 -1.97 25.07
CA SER A 194 -11.45 -1.96 25.36
C SER A 194 -10.77 -0.71 24.76
N GLU A 195 -10.27 0.19 25.62
CA GLU A 195 -9.82 1.54 25.29
C GLU A 195 -8.44 1.61 24.58
N GLY A 196 -7.73 0.49 24.40
CA GLY A 196 -6.35 0.48 23.91
C GLY A 196 -6.16 0.29 22.40
N MET A 197 -7.19 -0.13 21.67
CA MET A 197 -7.05 -0.59 20.26
C MET A 197 -7.76 0.31 19.24
N ASN A 198 -8.13 1.54 19.60
CA ASN A 198 -8.75 2.46 18.66
C ASN A 198 -7.76 3.00 17.62
N SER A 199 -6.48 3.05 17.96
CA SER A 199 -5.40 3.42 17.05
C SER A 199 -4.92 2.27 16.15
N VAL A 200 -5.44 1.05 16.30
CA VAL A 200 -5.04 -0.09 15.47
C VAL A 200 -5.97 -0.22 14.26
N PRO A 201 -5.45 -0.23 13.02
CA PRO A 201 -6.26 -0.41 11.82
C PRO A 201 -6.93 -1.79 11.83
N LYS A 202 -8.19 -1.85 11.40
CA LYS A 202 -8.98 -3.08 11.44
C LYS A 202 -10.03 -3.16 10.35
N LEU A 203 -10.40 -4.39 10.02
CA LEU A 203 -11.47 -4.73 9.11
C LEU A 203 -12.64 -5.30 9.92
N GLN A 204 -13.85 -4.93 9.56
CA GLN A 204 -15.07 -5.57 10.04
C GLN A 204 -15.57 -6.54 9.00
N VAL A 205 -15.91 -7.75 9.44
CA VAL A 205 -16.32 -8.86 8.59
C VAL A 205 -17.67 -9.37 9.04
N LEU A 206 -18.65 -9.27 8.16
CA LEU A 206 -19.97 -9.85 8.33
C LEU A 206 -19.98 -11.21 7.65
N TYR A 207 -20.21 -12.26 8.41
CA TYR A 207 -20.26 -13.63 7.90
C TYR A 207 -21.53 -14.35 8.40
N VAL A 208 -21.89 -15.43 7.71
CA VAL A 208 -22.99 -16.32 8.11
C VAL A 208 -22.49 -17.21 9.23
N ASP A 209 -23.04 -17.03 10.43
CA ASP A 209 -22.69 -17.81 11.62
C ASP A 209 -23.55 -19.08 11.72
N ASP A 210 -24.83 -18.96 11.34
CA ASP A 210 -25.78 -20.08 11.35
C ASP A 210 -26.83 -19.91 10.24
N VAL A 211 -27.48 -21.01 9.86
CA VAL A 211 -28.58 -21.03 8.90
C VAL A 211 -29.77 -21.70 9.58
N VAL A 212 -30.74 -20.89 9.98
CA VAL A 212 -31.92 -21.36 10.70
C VAL A 212 -33.13 -21.43 9.80
N ARG A 213 -34.10 -22.29 10.13
CA ARG A 213 -35.36 -22.33 9.42
C ARG A 213 -36.17 -21.07 9.71
N ASP A 214 -36.68 -20.42 8.65
CA ASP A 214 -37.48 -19.20 8.73
C ASP A 214 -38.93 -19.54 9.11
N GLY A 215 -39.13 -19.97 10.36
CA GLY A 215 -40.42 -20.38 10.92
C GLY A 215 -41.12 -21.49 10.12
N ASP A 216 -42.45 -21.38 9.97
CA ASP A 216 -43.27 -22.31 9.19
C ASP A 216 -43.35 -21.96 7.68
N GLY A 217 -42.49 -21.06 7.21
CA GLY A 217 -42.47 -20.64 5.82
C GLY A 217 -41.97 -21.76 4.89
N TYR A 218 -42.77 -22.07 3.87
CA TYR A 218 -42.33 -22.86 2.72
C TYR A 218 -42.05 -21.94 1.52
N ASP A 219 -41.07 -22.29 0.71
CA ASP A 219 -40.76 -21.60 -0.56
C ASP A 219 -41.80 -21.95 -1.64
N GLU A 220 -41.63 -21.39 -2.85
CA GLU A 220 -42.55 -21.62 -3.97
C GLU A 220 -42.60 -23.09 -4.43
N ARG A 221 -41.66 -23.93 -3.96
CA ARG A 221 -41.56 -25.36 -4.26
C ARG A 221 -42.08 -26.23 -3.10
N GLY A 222 -42.52 -25.61 -2.00
CA GLY A 222 -42.97 -26.33 -0.81
C GLY A 222 -41.82 -26.83 0.07
N GLU A 223 -40.60 -26.31 -0.10
CA GLU A 223 -39.44 -26.61 0.73
C GLU A 223 -39.31 -25.62 1.89
N TYR A 224 -38.66 -26.00 2.98
CA TYR A 224 -38.45 -25.10 4.12
C TYR A 224 -37.65 -23.87 3.70
N LYS A 225 -38.13 -22.68 4.06
CA LYS A 225 -37.35 -21.45 3.93
C LYS A 225 -36.23 -21.45 4.98
N TRP A 226 -35.04 -21.12 4.52
CA TRP A 226 -33.86 -20.95 5.36
C TRP A 226 -33.47 -19.48 5.43
N LYS A 227 -32.98 -19.06 6.59
CA LYS A 227 -32.56 -17.70 6.87
C LYS A 227 -31.18 -17.72 7.50
N ASN A 228 -30.27 -16.96 6.91
CA ASN A 228 -28.93 -16.75 7.44
C ASN A 228 -28.98 -15.87 8.69
N ILE A 229 -28.30 -16.32 9.75
CA ILE A 229 -27.96 -15.53 10.93
C ILE A 229 -26.54 -15.02 10.72
N TYR A 230 -26.40 -13.70 10.79
CA TYR A 230 -25.12 -13.04 10.53
C TYR A 230 -24.43 -12.64 11.83
N GLN A 231 -23.12 -12.83 11.88
CA GLN A 231 -22.26 -12.33 12.93
C GLN A 231 -21.22 -11.35 12.37
N LEU A 232 -20.92 -10.32 13.14
CA LEU A 232 -19.90 -9.33 12.82
C LEU A 232 -18.66 -9.60 13.66
N ASP A 233 -17.52 -9.81 13.01
CA ASP A 233 -16.22 -9.93 13.65
C ASP A 233 -15.28 -8.79 13.24
N THR A 234 -14.22 -8.59 14.03
CA THR A 234 -13.19 -7.57 13.81
C THR A 234 -11.84 -8.25 13.62
N LEU A 235 -11.27 -8.09 12.43
CA LEU A 235 -9.95 -8.58 12.09
C LEU A 235 -8.95 -7.42 12.16
N TYR A 236 -7.89 -7.61 12.92
CA TYR A 236 -6.76 -6.68 12.92
C TYR A 236 -5.79 -7.05 11.82
N PHE A 237 -5.20 -6.04 11.18
CA PHE A 237 -4.17 -6.27 10.18
C PHE A 237 -2.87 -6.72 10.83
N THR A 238 -2.26 -7.77 10.28
CA THR A 238 -0.92 -8.23 10.67
C THR A 238 0.06 -8.14 9.52
N ASP A 239 1.34 -8.03 9.84
CA ASP A 239 2.43 -8.23 8.87
C ASP A 239 2.74 -9.72 8.66
N HIS A 240 3.74 -10.01 7.81
CA HIS A 240 4.23 -11.37 7.55
C HIS A 240 4.81 -12.09 8.79
N ASP A 241 5.15 -11.36 9.85
CA ASP A 241 5.63 -11.92 11.13
C ASP A 241 4.48 -12.16 12.12
N ASN A 242 3.21 -12.01 11.70
CA ASN A 242 2.01 -12.03 12.54
C ASN A 242 1.99 -10.96 13.64
N LYS A 243 2.69 -9.83 13.46
CA LYS A 243 2.63 -8.68 14.37
C LYS A 243 1.56 -7.71 13.89
N LEU A 244 0.94 -6.98 14.82
CA LEU A 244 -0.02 -5.93 14.48
C LEU A 244 0.64 -4.88 13.58
N TRP A 245 0.00 -4.59 12.46
CA TRP A 245 0.54 -3.67 11.47
C TRP A 245 0.32 -2.20 11.86
N GLU A 246 1.41 -1.42 11.77
CA GLU A 246 1.51 0.04 11.89
C GLU A 246 0.52 0.72 12.86
N THR A 247 0.75 0.58 14.16
CA THR A 247 -0.15 1.09 15.22
C THR A 247 -0.04 2.60 15.50
N ASP A 248 0.92 3.29 14.87
CA ASP A 248 1.27 4.67 15.18
C ASP A 248 0.55 5.70 14.29
N TYR A 249 -0.10 5.25 13.22
CA TYR A 249 -0.77 6.10 12.24
C TYR A 249 -2.28 5.84 12.18
N CYS A 250 -3.02 6.90 11.95
CA CYS A 250 -4.47 6.92 11.82
C CYS A 250 -4.78 6.95 10.32
N TYR A 251 -5.44 5.90 9.84
CA TYR A 251 -5.67 5.64 8.43
C TYR A 251 -7.10 5.96 8.02
N ASN A 252 -7.22 6.54 6.84
CA ASN A 252 -8.46 6.66 6.09
C ASN A 252 -8.27 5.98 4.75
N PHE A 253 -8.90 4.82 4.58
CA PHE A 253 -8.79 4.00 3.38
C PHE A 253 -10.12 3.84 2.66
N LYS A 254 -10.05 3.87 1.33
CA LYS A 254 -11.08 3.34 0.46
C LYS A 254 -10.75 1.88 0.16
N LEU A 255 -11.68 1.00 0.55
CA LEU A 255 -11.61 -0.43 0.28
C LEU A 255 -12.02 -0.74 -1.16
N ARG A 256 -11.29 -1.65 -1.81
CA ARG A 256 -11.61 -2.22 -3.13
C ARG A 256 -11.28 -3.70 -3.13
N PHE A 257 -12.00 -4.48 -3.95
CA PHE A 257 -11.87 -5.93 -3.97
C PHE A 257 -11.10 -6.41 -5.21
N GLY A 258 -10.12 -7.28 -4.97
CA GLY A 258 -9.36 -7.95 -6.02
C GLY A 258 -10.17 -9.05 -6.70
N GLU A 259 -9.75 -9.43 -7.91
CA GLU A 259 -10.33 -10.59 -8.60
C GLU A 259 -10.01 -11.91 -7.89
N GLU A 260 -8.80 -12.07 -7.34
CA GLU A 260 -8.45 -13.20 -6.48
C GLU A 260 -9.18 -13.12 -5.13
N ALA A 261 -9.77 -14.25 -4.72
CA ALA A 261 -10.50 -14.35 -3.47
C ALA A 261 -9.66 -13.91 -2.25
N GLY A 262 -10.25 -13.04 -1.42
CA GLY A 262 -9.63 -12.51 -0.23
C GLY A 262 -8.66 -11.34 -0.45
N LYS A 263 -8.29 -10.99 -1.69
CA LYS A 263 -7.39 -9.84 -1.94
C LYS A 263 -8.13 -8.51 -1.85
N LEU A 264 -7.55 -7.59 -1.10
CA LEU A 264 -8.07 -6.25 -0.84
C LEU A 264 -7.06 -5.20 -1.27
N LEU A 265 -7.53 -4.12 -1.87
CA LEU A 265 -6.76 -2.89 -2.04
C LEU A 265 -7.32 -1.83 -1.08
N LEU A 266 -6.46 -1.33 -0.21
CA LEU A 266 -6.71 -0.20 0.66
C LEU A 266 -5.91 0.98 0.11
N ASN A 267 -6.61 1.96 -0.46
CA ASN A 267 -5.99 3.16 -1.01
C ASN A 267 -6.51 4.40 -0.29
N GLY A 268 -5.61 5.26 0.19
CA GLY A 268 -6.01 6.42 0.95
C GLY A 268 -4.84 7.14 1.60
N SER A 269 -5.04 7.60 2.82
CA SER A 269 -4.08 8.43 3.52
C SER A 269 -3.93 8.04 4.98
N SER A 270 -2.83 8.43 5.58
CA SER A 270 -2.59 8.29 7.01
C SER A 270 -1.99 9.56 7.59
N SER A 271 -2.13 9.72 8.88
CA SER A 271 -1.45 10.77 9.66
C SER A 271 -1.04 10.21 11.01
N ALA A 272 -0.09 10.82 11.69
CA ALA A 272 0.33 10.33 12.99
C ALA A 272 -0.86 10.33 14.00
N CYS A 273 -1.12 9.18 14.61
CA CYS A 273 -2.13 9.06 15.65
C CYS A 273 -1.72 9.79 16.93
N ILE A 274 -0.43 9.99 17.19
CA ILE A 274 0.06 10.72 18.37
C ILE A 274 1.22 11.64 17.96
N GLY A 275 1.09 12.94 18.24
CA GLY A 275 2.08 13.94 17.83
C GLY A 275 2.24 14.05 16.30
N GLY A 276 3.08 14.97 15.84
CA GLY A 276 3.42 15.12 14.42
C GLY A 276 2.33 15.75 13.54
N SER A 277 2.76 16.37 12.44
CA SER A 277 1.90 16.93 11.38
C SER A 277 1.99 16.18 10.06
N GLY A 278 2.81 15.14 10.00
CA GLY A 278 3.06 14.37 8.79
C GLY A 278 1.80 13.66 8.30
N ALA A 279 1.50 13.82 7.02
CA ALA A 279 0.46 13.10 6.31
C ALA A 279 1.08 12.29 5.16
N TYR A 280 0.55 11.09 4.96
CA TYR A 280 1.08 10.11 4.04
C TYR A 280 -0.01 9.62 3.09
N ILE A 281 0.34 9.41 1.82
CA ILE A 281 -0.48 8.65 0.88
C ILE A 281 -0.10 7.18 1.06
N ASN A 282 -1.09 6.32 1.21
CA ASN A 282 -0.89 4.91 1.46
C ASN A 282 -1.63 4.07 0.43
N ARG A 283 -0.93 3.09 -0.16
CA ARG A 283 -1.51 2.06 -1.02
C ARG A 283 -1.06 0.70 -0.55
N ILE A 284 -2.02 -0.14 -0.22
CA ILE A 284 -1.79 -1.37 0.51
C ILE A 284 -2.60 -2.49 -0.12
N ILE A 285 -1.95 -3.62 -0.36
CA ILE A 285 -2.62 -4.88 -0.66
C ILE A 285 -2.65 -5.71 0.61
N ALA A 286 -3.86 -6.08 1.01
CA ALA A 286 -4.09 -7.03 2.09
C ALA A 286 -4.71 -8.32 1.54
N LYS A 287 -4.55 -9.42 2.26
CA LYS A 287 -5.19 -10.69 1.98
C LYS A 287 -5.92 -11.20 3.22
N LEU A 288 -7.16 -11.63 3.00
CA LEU A 288 -7.88 -12.42 3.98
C LEU A 288 -7.42 -13.88 3.88
N ASN A 289 -6.95 -14.43 4.99
CA ASN A 289 -6.55 -15.83 5.10
C ASN A 289 -7.52 -16.60 6.01
N PHE A 290 -7.48 -17.94 5.94
CA PHE A 290 -8.24 -18.82 6.83
C PHE A 290 -7.34 -19.47 7.89
N PRO A 291 -7.79 -19.61 9.16
CA PRO A 291 -8.98 -18.98 9.76
C PRO A 291 -8.94 -17.45 9.62
N LEU A 292 -10.11 -16.81 9.51
CA LEU A 292 -10.24 -15.39 9.11
C LEU A 292 -9.20 -14.49 9.81
N SER A 293 -8.20 -14.06 9.04
CA SER A 293 -7.17 -13.11 9.45
C SER A 293 -6.89 -12.14 8.31
N ALA A 294 -6.49 -10.92 8.63
CA ALA A 294 -6.12 -9.92 7.62
C ALA A 294 -4.61 -9.70 7.63
N GLU A 295 -3.94 -10.12 6.56
CA GLU A 295 -2.48 -9.97 6.40
C GLU A 295 -2.16 -8.88 5.38
N ILE A 296 -1.18 -8.04 5.66
CA ILE A 296 -0.62 -7.07 4.72
C ILE A 296 0.42 -7.78 3.87
N ILE A 297 0.19 -7.81 2.55
CA ILE A 297 1.08 -8.44 1.58
C ILE A 297 2.05 -7.43 0.99
N GLU A 298 1.58 -6.20 0.76
CA GLU A 298 2.38 -5.14 0.16
C GLU A 298 1.88 -3.79 0.67
N SER A 299 2.79 -2.87 0.96
CA SER A 299 2.49 -1.53 1.46
C SER A 299 3.46 -0.51 0.88
N TYR A 300 2.91 0.60 0.39
CA TYR A 300 3.67 1.80 0.03
C TYR A 300 3.11 3.00 0.78
N SER A 301 4.01 3.80 1.34
CA SER A 301 3.69 5.03 2.05
C SER A 301 4.61 6.16 1.59
N HIS A 302 4.02 7.28 1.19
CA HIS A 302 4.77 8.47 0.76
C HIS A 302 4.27 9.72 1.50
N THR A 303 5.20 10.48 2.08
CA THR A 303 4.89 11.74 2.75
C THR A 303 4.39 12.79 1.75
N TYR A 304 3.22 13.38 2.00
CA TYR A 304 2.67 14.44 1.15
C TYR A 304 2.35 15.76 1.87
N LYS A 305 2.41 15.79 3.21
CA LYS A 305 2.31 17.02 4.02
C LYS A 305 2.99 16.86 5.36
#